data_AF-A0A833G0V3-F1
#
_entry.id   AF-A0A833G0V3-F1
#
_cell.length_a   1.000
_cell.length_b   1.000
_cell.length_c   1.000
_cell.angle_alpha   90.00
_cell.angle_beta   90.00
_cell.angle_gamma   90.00
#
_symmetry.space_group_name_H-M   'P 1'
#
loop_
_entity.id
_entity.type
_entity.pdbx_description
1 polymer ?
#
loop_
_entity_poly.entity_id
_entity_poly.type
_entity_poly.pdbx_seq_one_letter_code
_entity_poly.pdbx_strand_id
1 'polypeptide(L)'
;ELVEVDESRPVQAEVARGDLAGVSELLVYLVRRPEKEADPDSIGADPANPNQAGLSRIKYEVRLGITADLMPMSIAVGKVRRASESLGFELDGQYIPPCASLMAHSSLHQAAIRLQQDIRLLVNEFQLIHEKAGHFAERTAARGIDIRSDLDIRAFVERAVLALETAAYETADLTVAPVRFFQQIDRASRLIALALSLSASSRQFFKDLGQVDAAYTELLDAEQGMLATQRDLDRREELRPLVARATDTMLRLRRLVEALADQYADYRQNRAIESIRFMLDRDGEHFYEAVTAPSHPQRDGDLLTFVFTQLDLAGRHEYRVVRTGDPRANAQWAIGQELSVTVRVNAAGGPRPPMTRGAMCEVEGQRNFAINFDTPQDVATIAGLT
;
A
#
# COMPACT_ATOMS: atom_id res chain seq x y z
N GLU A 1 -3.60 37.32 -11.58
CA GLU A 1 -4.21 38.24 -10.60
C GLU A 1 -4.93 37.41 -9.55
N LEU A 2 -4.78 37.75 -8.28
CA LEU A 2 -5.43 37.07 -7.17
C LEU A 2 -6.88 37.55 -7.08
N VAL A 3 -7.83 36.63 -6.91
CA VAL A 3 -9.25 36.93 -6.75
C VAL A 3 -9.57 36.83 -5.26
N GLU A 4 -10.11 37.89 -4.68
CA GLU A 4 -10.55 37.93 -3.29
C GLU A 4 -12.06 38.17 -3.26
N VAL A 5 -12.80 37.20 -2.75
CA VAL A 5 -14.24 37.26 -2.50
C VAL A 5 -14.42 37.08 -1.00
N ASP A 6 -14.91 38.13 -0.33
CA ASP A 6 -15.11 38.18 1.11
C ASP A 6 -16.59 37.98 1.48
N GLU A 7 -16.87 37.51 2.69
CA GLU A 7 -18.22 37.31 3.23
C GLU A 7 -19.04 38.60 3.27
N SER A 8 -18.37 39.76 3.39
CA SER A 8 -19.01 41.07 3.31
C SER A 8 -19.65 41.35 1.94
N ARG A 9 -19.25 40.62 0.88
CA ARG A 9 -19.62 40.88 -0.52
C ARG A 9 -19.90 39.55 -1.26
N PRO A 10 -20.97 38.82 -0.90
CA PRO A 10 -21.25 37.51 -1.49
C PRO A 10 -21.65 37.60 -2.97
N VAL A 11 -21.12 36.69 -3.78
CA VAL A 11 -21.55 36.51 -5.18
C VAL A 11 -22.73 35.53 -5.18
N GLN A 12 -23.90 35.98 -5.63
CA GLN A 12 -25.13 35.19 -5.66
C GLN A 12 -25.60 34.94 -7.09
N ALA A 13 -26.28 33.81 -7.29
CA ALA A 13 -26.95 33.49 -8.56
C ALA A 13 -28.27 32.78 -8.28
N GLU A 14 -29.30 33.14 -9.03
CA GLU A 14 -30.57 32.43 -9.09
C GLU A 14 -30.60 31.59 -10.36
N VAL A 15 -30.97 30.32 -10.24
CA VAL A 15 -31.07 29.40 -11.39
C VAL A 15 -32.49 28.85 -11.49
N ALA A 16 -33.07 28.94 -12.67
CA ALA A 16 -34.41 28.42 -12.91
C ALA A 16 -34.38 26.88 -12.87
N ARG A 17 -35.39 26.27 -12.22
CA ARG A 17 -35.50 24.80 -12.15
C ARG A 17 -35.58 24.13 -13.52
N GLY A 18 -36.08 24.84 -14.54
CA GLY A 18 -36.12 24.35 -15.92
C GLY A 18 -34.73 24.09 -16.51
N ASP A 19 -33.73 24.87 -16.11
CA ASP A 19 -32.34 24.73 -16.59
C ASP A 19 -31.63 23.50 -15.99
N LEU A 20 -32.25 22.88 -14.98
CA LEU A 20 -31.75 21.69 -14.29
C LEU A 20 -32.45 20.40 -14.74
N ALA A 21 -33.38 20.48 -15.70
CA ALA A 21 -34.18 19.35 -16.13
C ALA A 21 -33.31 18.29 -16.84
N GLY A 22 -33.41 17.04 -16.37
CA GLY A 22 -32.70 15.89 -16.97
C GLY A 22 -31.23 15.74 -16.56
N VAL A 23 -30.69 16.62 -15.71
CA VAL A 23 -29.30 16.56 -15.27
C VAL A 23 -29.19 15.89 -13.89
N SER A 24 -28.25 14.96 -13.73
CA SER A 24 -27.98 14.30 -12.45
C SER A 24 -26.97 15.06 -11.58
N GLU A 25 -25.98 15.70 -12.21
CA GLU A 25 -24.87 16.40 -11.56
C GLU A 25 -24.42 17.62 -12.37
N LEU A 26 -24.10 18.72 -11.69
CA LEU A 26 -23.63 19.97 -12.30
C LEU A 26 -22.50 20.58 -11.47
N LEU A 27 -21.50 21.13 -12.15
CA LEU A 27 -20.44 21.91 -11.52
C LEU A 27 -20.87 23.38 -11.36
N VAL A 28 -20.55 23.94 -10.20
CA VAL A 28 -20.70 25.35 -9.87
C VAL A 28 -19.40 26.06 -10.22
N TYR A 29 -19.47 27.04 -11.10
CA TYR A 29 -18.32 27.84 -11.52
C TYR A 29 -18.42 29.26 -10.98
N LEU A 30 -17.30 29.78 -10.50
CA LEU A 30 -17.09 31.21 -10.32
C LEU A 30 -16.42 31.75 -11.59
N VAL A 31 -17.08 32.67 -12.28
CA VAL A 31 -16.63 33.23 -13.56
C VAL A 31 -16.25 34.70 -13.37
N ARG A 32 -15.04 35.05 -13.78
CA ARG A 32 -14.60 36.44 -13.88
C ARG A 32 -15.14 37.05 -15.18
N ARG A 33 -15.84 38.17 -15.07
CA ARG A 33 -16.24 38.96 -16.23
C ARG A 33 -15.14 39.93 -16.66
N PRO A 34 -15.03 40.22 -17.97
CA PRO A 34 -14.10 41.24 -18.45
C PRO A 34 -14.52 42.66 -18.04
N GLU A 35 -15.82 42.87 -17.82
CA GLU A 35 -16.39 44.13 -17.35
C GLU A 35 -16.08 44.36 -15.87
N LYS A 36 -15.81 45.62 -15.51
CA LYS A 36 -15.72 46.05 -14.11
C LYS A 36 -17.07 46.59 -13.66
N GLU A 37 -17.40 46.37 -12.40
CA GLU A 37 -18.55 46.99 -11.75
C GLU A 37 -18.11 48.12 -10.82
N ALA A 38 -19.01 49.04 -10.49
CA ALA A 38 -18.73 50.10 -9.53
C ALA A 38 -18.47 49.48 -8.15
N ASP A 39 -17.44 49.95 -7.45
CA ASP A 39 -17.23 49.54 -6.06
C ASP A 39 -18.33 50.19 -5.20
N PRO A 40 -19.12 49.41 -4.43
CA PRO A 40 -20.15 49.96 -3.55
C PRO A 40 -19.60 50.89 -2.47
N ASP A 41 -18.31 50.75 -2.11
CA ASP A 41 -17.63 51.66 -1.17
C ASP A 41 -17.05 52.90 -1.88
N SER A 42 -17.21 53.00 -3.20
CA SER A 42 -16.85 54.20 -3.93
C SER A 42 -17.81 55.33 -3.59
N ILE A 43 -17.26 56.49 -3.21
CA ILE A 43 -18.02 57.74 -2.97
C ILE A 43 -18.55 58.35 -4.30
N GLY A 44 -18.56 57.59 -5.40
CA GLY A 44 -18.89 58.07 -6.75
C GLY A 44 -17.84 59.03 -7.33
N ALA A 45 -18.22 59.76 -8.37
CA ALA A 45 -17.41 60.85 -8.91
C ALA A 45 -17.51 62.07 -7.97
N ASP A 46 -16.38 62.59 -7.52
CA ASP A 46 -16.34 63.78 -6.66
C ASP A 46 -16.83 65.02 -7.46
N PRO A 47 -17.93 65.69 -7.05
CA PRO A 47 -18.40 66.88 -7.75
C PRO A 47 -17.40 68.04 -7.72
N ALA A 48 -16.44 68.06 -6.78
CA ALA A 48 -15.35 69.03 -6.73
C ALA A 48 -14.13 68.64 -7.59
N ASN A 49 -14.01 67.36 -7.99
CA ASN A 49 -12.92 66.85 -8.81
C ASN A 49 -13.45 65.93 -9.93
N PRO A 50 -13.95 66.51 -11.05
CA PRO A 50 -14.61 65.74 -12.12
C PRO A 50 -13.71 64.71 -12.82
N ASN A 51 -12.39 64.78 -12.62
CA ASN A 51 -11.43 63.83 -13.19
C ASN A 51 -11.18 62.61 -12.27
N GLN A 52 -11.72 62.60 -11.05
CA GLN A 52 -11.61 61.47 -10.14
C GLN A 52 -12.72 60.47 -10.44
N ALA A 53 -12.40 59.47 -11.28
CA ALA A 53 -13.30 58.37 -11.56
C ALA A 53 -13.57 57.55 -10.28
N GLY A 54 -14.83 57.15 -10.09
CA GLY A 54 -15.22 56.25 -9.00
C GLY A 54 -14.42 54.93 -9.06
N LEU A 55 -14.18 54.33 -7.90
CA LEU A 55 -13.51 53.05 -7.81
C LEU A 55 -14.35 51.99 -8.53
N SER A 56 -13.68 51.17 -9.34
CA SER A 56 -14.29 50.07 -10.08
C SER A 56 -13.56 48.78 -9.74
N ARG A 57 -14.31 47.69 -9.60
CA ARG A 57 -13.80 46.38 -9.22
C ARG A 57 -14.15 45.31 -10.26
N ILE A 58 -13.47 44.18 -10.18
CA ILE A 58 -13.73 43.04 -11.07
C ILE A 58 -15.11 42.46 -10.74
N LYS A 59 -15.93 42.23 -11.77
CA LYS A 59 -17.24 41.59 -11.62
C LYS A 59 -17.09 40.06 -11.66
N TYR A 60 -17.73 39.39 -10.70
CA TYR A 60 -17.80 37.94 -10.61
C TYR A 60 -19.25 37.47 -10.74
N GLU A 61 -19.44 36.29 -11.30
CA GLU A 61 -20.75 35.65 -11.47
C GLU A 61 -20.65 34.16 -11.16
N VAL A 62 -21.64 33.63 -10.46
CA VAL A 62 -21.78 32.18 -10.26
C VAL A 62 -22.62 31.59 -11.40
N ARG A 63 -22.16 30.50 -11.99
CA ARG A 63 -22.86 29.77 -13.06
C ARG A 63 -22.89 28.27 -12.82
N LEU A 64 -23.97 27.62 -13.24
CA LEU A 64 -24.06 26.16 -13.31
C LEU A 64 -23.75 25.71 -14.73
N GLY A 65 -22.60 25.04 -14.91
CA GLY A 65 -22.04 24.80 -16.23
C GLY A 65 -21.55 26.09 -16.91
N ILE A 66 -20.59 25.95 -17.82
CA ILE A 66 -20.02 27.05 -18.58
C ILE A 66 -19.73 26.62 -20.00
N THR A 67 -19.75 27.59 -20.91
CA THR A 67 -19.33 27.43 -22.30
C THR A 67 -17.81 27.49 -22.42
N ALA A 68 -17.25 26.92 -23.50
CA ALA A 68 -15.79 26.77 -23.67
C ALA A 68 -15.03 28.11 -23.70
N ASP A 69 -15.67 29.19 -24.14
CA ASP A 69 -15.14 30.56 -24.18
C ASP A 69 -14.96 31.18 -22.78
N LEU A 70 -15.78 30.79 -21.80
CA LEU A 70 -15.69 31.27 -20.43
C LEU A 70 -14.76 30.42 -19.55
N MET A 71 -14.38 29.23 -20.01
CA MET A 71 -13.54 28.28 -19.29
C MET A 71 -12.19 28.88 -18.82
N PRO A 72 -11.45 29.66 -19.63
CA PRO A 72 -10.20 30.28 -19.19
C PRO A 72 -10.33 31.24 -18.02
N MET A 73 -11.51 31.87 -17.85
CA MET A 73 -11.82 32.91 -16.87
C MET A 73 -12.67 32.37 -15.72
N SER A 74 -12.72 31.06 -15.55
CA SER A 74 -13.57 30.39 -14.57
C SER A 74 -12.80 29.41 -13.71
N ILE A 75 -13.34 29.13 -12.53
CA ILE A 75 -12.89 28.05 -11.66
C ILE A 75 -14.11 27.32 -11.10
N ALA A 76 -14.06 25.99 -11.08
CA ALA A 76 -15.09 25.19 -10.44
C ALA A 76 -14.90 25.30 -8.91
N VAL A 77 -15.96 25.67 -8.19
CA VAL A 77 -15.92 25.92 -6.74
C VAL A 77 -16.80 24.96 -5.96
N GLY A 78 -17.67 24.22 -6.65
CA GLY A 78 -18.59 23.27 -6.03
C GLY A 78 -19.20 22.34 -7.06
N LYS A 79 -19.91 21.33 -6.56
CA LYS A 79 -20.72 20.42 -7.36
C LYS A 79 -22.08 20.26 -6.70
N VAL A 80 -23.11 20.23 -7.52
CA VAL A 80 -24.49 19.98 -7.10
C VAL A 80 -24.93 18.67 -7.71
N ARG A 81 -25.58 17.82 -6.94
CA ARG A 81 -26.14 16.55 -7.41
C ARG A 81 -27.61 16.45 -7.07
N ARG A 82 -28.34 15.66 -7.84
CA ARG A 82 -29.73 15.36 -7.54
C ARG A 82 -29.81 14.57 -6.24
N ALA A 83 -30.66 14.99 -5.33
CA ALA A 83 -30.91 14.25 -4.10
C ALA A 83 -31.60 12.91 -4.44
N SER A 84 -31.14 11.81 -3.84
CA SER A 84 -31.66 10.47 -4.11
C SER A 84 -33.14 10.30 -3.73
N GLU A 85 -33.60 11.08 -2.75
CA GLU A 85 -34.94 10.96 -2.15
C GLU A 85 -35.90 12.07 -2.59
N SER A 86 -35.46 13.05 -3.36
CA SER A 86 -36.32 14.18 -3.78
C SER A 86 -36.09 14.63 -5.22
N LEU A 87 -37.01 15.45 -5.74
CA LEU A 87 -36.81 16.18 -7.01
C LEU A 87 -35.87 17.40 -6.85
N GLY A 88 -35.24 17.56 -5.68
CA GLY A 88 -34.33 18.65 -5.36
C GLY A 88 -32.87 18.35 -5.71
N PHE A 89 -32.07 19.41 -5.68
CA PHE A 89 -30.62 19.37 -5.84
C PHE A 89 -29.95 19.70 -4.51
N GLU A 90 -28.88 19.00 -4.18
CA GLU A 90 -28.07 19.21 -2.98
C GLU A 90 -26.60 19.39 -3.33
N LEU A 91 -25.87 20.10 -2.48
CA LEU A 91 -24.41 20.24 -2.63
C LEU A 91 -23.73 18.89 -2.38
N ASP A 92 -22.81 18.53 -3.27
CA ASP A 92 -21.96 17.35 -3.07
C ASP A 92 -20.86 17.68 -2.05
N GLY A 93 -21.08 17.30 -0.79
CA GLY A 93 -20.11 17.52 0.30
C GLY A 93 -18.80 16.74 0.15
N GLN A 94 -18.67 15.86 -0.84
CA GLN A 94 -17.43 15.14 -1.12
C GLN A 94 -16.59 15.78 -2.23
N TYR A 95 -17.15 16.75 -2.97
CA TYR A 95 -16.44 17.46 -4.02
C TYR A 95 -15.32 18.31 -3.42
N ILE A 96 -14.12 18.20 -3.99
CA ILE A 96 -12.97 19.04 -3.60
C ILE A 96 -12.59 19.92 -4.79
N PRO A 97 -12.81 21.25 -4.72
CA PRO A 97 -12.48 22.16 -5.80
C PRO A 97 -10.96 22.22 -6.04
N PRO A 98 -10.52 22.74 -7.19
CA PRO A 98 -9.14 23.15 -7.38
C PRO A 98 -8.72 24.15 -6.29
N CYS A 99 -7.65 23.84 -5.58
CA CYS A 99 -7.15 24.65 -4.47
C CYS A 99 -5.75 25.20 -4.79
N ALA A 100 -5.47 26.42 -4.31
CA ALA A 100 -4.14 27.02 -4.40
C ALA A 100 -3.14 26.34 -3.45
N SER A 101 -3.61 25.84 -2.30
CA SER A 101 -2.82 25.12 -1.30
C SER A 101 -3.62 23.95 -0.70
N LEU A 102 -2.93 23.01 -0.06
CA LEU A 102 -3.60 21.90 0.65
C LEU A 102 -4.38 22.37 1.89
N MET A 103 -4.10 23.57 2.38
CA MET A 103 -4.78 24.16 3.54
C MET A 103 -6.13 24.80 3.19
N ALA A 104 -6.42 25.02 1.90
CA ALA A 104 -7.60 25.78 1.46
C ALA A 104 -8.92 25.01 1.59
N HIS A 105 -8.89 23.69 1.80
CA HIS A 105 -10.08 22.86 1.95
C HIS A 105 -9.88 21.84 3.08
N SER A 106 -10.83 21.75 4.02
CA SER A 106 -10.68 20.95 5.24
C SER A 106 -10.45 19.47 4.97
N SER A 107 -11.22 18.86 4.07
CA SER A 107 -11.04 17.45 3.70
C SER A 107 -9.72 17.18 2.97
N LEU A 108 -9.25 18.15 2.17
CA LEU A 108 -7.97 18.05 1.46
C LEU A 108 -6.81 18.12 2.44
N HIS A 109 -6.88 19.06 3.37
CA HIS A 109 -5.89 19.24 4.42
C HIS A 109 -5.77 17.99 5.30
N GLN A 110 -6.90 17.44 5.76
CA GLN A 110 -6.92 16.22 6.55
C GLN A 110 -6.36 15.02 5.77
N ALA A 111 -6.71 14.89 4.49
CA ALA A 111 -6.16 13.84 3.64
C ALA A 111 -4.65 13.98 3.47
N ALA A 112 -4.15 15.20 3.26
CA ALA A 112 -2.72 15.47 3.12
C ALA A 112 -1.93 15.10 4.38
N ILE A 113 -2.45 15.44 5.58
CA ILE A 113 -1.84 15.04 6.86
C ILE A 113 -1.76 13.52 6.98
N ARG A 114 -2.84 12.80 6.65
CA ARG A 114 -2.87 11.33 6.71
C ARG A 114 -1.86 10.71 5.73
N LEU A 115 -1.85 11.19 4.49
CA LEU A 115 -0.87 10.73 3.48
C LEU A 115 0.57 10.98 3.92
N GLN A 116 0.85 12.13 4.53
CA GLN A 116 2.18 12.44 5.06
C GLN A 116 2.57 11.48 6.20
N GLN A 117 1.63 11.15 7.08
CA GLN A 117 1.84 10.15 8.14
C GLN A 117 2.09 8.76 7.53
N ASP A 118 1.29 8.35 6.55
CA ASP A 118 1.45 7.07 5.86
C ASP A 118 2.81 6.96 5.17
N ILE A 119 3.28 8.01 4.49
CA ILE A 119 4.62 8.04 3.87
C ILE A 119 5.70 7.80 4.92
N ARG A 120 5.63 8.49 6.07
CA ARG A 120 6.62 8.34 7.16
C ARG A 120 6.58 6.94 7.77
N LEU A 121 5.39 6.35 7.93
CA LEU A 121 5.27 4.98 8.39
C LEU A 121 5.91 3.99 7.40
N LEU A 122 5.63 4.15 6.10
CA LEU A 122 6.22 3.32 5.05
C LEU A 122 7.74 3.44 5.02
N VAL A 123 8.30 4.66 5.18
CA VAL A 123 9.76 4.85 5.29
C VAL A 123 10.33 3.96 6.40
N ASN A 124 9.75 4.01 7.60
CA ASN A 124 10.23 3.22 8.73
C ASN A 124 10.08 1.70 8.49
N GLU A 125 8.97 1.27 7.90
CA GLU A 125 8.72 -0.14 7.58
C GLU A 125 9.73 -0.67 6.56
N PHE A 126 10.00 0.08 5.48
CA PHE A 126 11.01 -0.30 4.49
C PHE A 126 12.43 -0.27 5.08
N GLN A 127 12.76 0.70 5.95
CA GLN A 127 14.05 0.75 6.65
C GLN A 127 14.27 -0.49 7.52
N LEU A 128 13.25 -0.89 8.29
CA LEU A 128 13.31 -2.10 9.12
C LEU A 128 13.57 -3.35 8.27
N ILE A 129 12.92 -3.48 7.11
CA ILE A 129 13.16 -4.59 6.20
C ILE A 129 14.58 -4.55 5.64
N HIS A 130 15.09 -3.37 5.30
CA HIS A 130 16.46 -3.23 4.79
C HIS A 130 17.48 -3.74 5.81
N GLU A 131 17.30 -3.38 7.09
CA GLU A 131 18.15 -3.85 8.20
C GLU A 131 18.04 -5.37 8.37
N LYS A 132 16.81 -5.91 8.41
CA LYS A 132 16.56 -7.35 8.54
C LYS A 132 17.16 -8.14 7.39
N ALA A 133 16.97 -7.70 6.15
CA ALA A 133 17.55 -8.34 4.96
C ALA A 133 19.08 -8.29 4.99
N GLY A 134 19.67 -7.20 5.50
CA GLY A 134 21.12 -7.09 5.70
C GLY A 134 21.66 -8.10 6.70
N HIS A 135 21.08 -8.15 7.91
CA HIS A 135 21.46 -9.12 8.93
C HIS A 135 21.22 -10.56 8.48
N PHE A 136 20.14 -10.79 7.74
CA PHE A 136 19.85 -12.08 7.12
C PHE A 136 20.97 -12.50 6.16
N ALA A 137 21.31 -11.64 5.19
CA ALA A 137 22.33 -11.93 4.19
C ALA A 137 23.71 -12.18 4.84
N GLU A 138 24.09 -11.41 5.85
CA GLU A 138 25.36 -11.60 6.57
C GLU A 138 25.45 -12.98 7.23
N ARG A 139 24.39 -13.41 7.93
CA ARG A 139 24.34 -14.71 8.61
C ARG A 139 24.30 -15.88 7.62
N THR A 140 23.59 -15.72 6.51
CA THR A 140 23.49 -16.73 5.46
C THR A 140 24.82 -16.91 4.74
N ALA A 141 25.52 -15.80 4.44
CA ALA A 141 26.87 -15.85 3.86
C ALA A 141 27.89 -16.52 4.78
N ALA A 142 27.81 -16.29 6.09
CA ALA A 142 28.69 -16.95 7.07
C ALA A 142 28.59 -18.49 7.05
N ARG A 143 27.48 -19.03 6.53
CA ARG A 143 27.24 -20.47 6.35
C ARG A 143 27.65 -21.00 4.98
N GLY A 144 28.18 -20.14 4.10
CA GLY A 144 28.58 -20.49 2.74
C GLY A 144 27.43 -20.64 1.75
N ILE A 145 26.25 -20.10 2.08
CA ILE A 145 25.05 -20.14 1.22
C ILE A 145 25.04 -18.91 0.31
N ASP A 146 24.50 -19.04 -0.91
CA ASP A 146 24.35 -17.93 -1.85
C ASP A 146 23.34 -16.90 -1.33
N ILE A 147 23.73 -15.62 -1.33
CA ILE A 147 22.94 -14.49 -0.83
C ILE A 147 22.58 -13.48 -1.92
N ARG A 148 22.84 -13.79 -3.19
CA ARG A 148 22.57 -12.87 -4.30
C ARG A 148 21.11 -12.41 -4.35
N SER A 149 20.17 -13.30 -4.07
CA SER A 149 18.74 -12.97 -4.03
C SER A 149 18.42 -11.95 -2.94
N ASP A 150 18.97 -12.13 -1.74
CA ASP A 150 18.73 -11.24 -0.61
C ASP A 150 19.41 -9.88 -0.80
N LEU A 151 20.59 -9.85 -1.40
CA LEU A 151 21.24 -8.59 -1.77
C LEU A 151 20.46 -7.83 -2.84
N ASP A 152 19.85 -8.53 -3.81
CA ASP A 152 18.98 -7.91 -4.82
C ASP A 152 17.68 -7.35 -4.18
N ILE A 153 17.03 -8.11 -3.29
CA ILE A 153 15.87 -7.64 -2.52
C ILE A 153 16.26 -6.44 -1.65
N ARG A 154 17.37 -6.52 -0.92
CA ARG A 154 17.88 -5.41 -0.10
C ARG A 154 18.14 -4.16 -0.93
N ALA A 155 18.74 -4.28 -2.11
CA ALA A 155 18.97 -3.16 -3.02
C ALA A 155 17.68 -2.57 -3.58
N PHE A 156 16.64 -3.38 -3.79
CA PHE A 156 15.29 -2.89 -4.08
C PHE A 156 14.73 -2.06 -2.92
N VAL A 157 14.77 -2.61 -1.71
CA VAL A 157 14.26 -1.96 -0.49
C VAL A 157 15.00 -0.65 -0.23
N GLU A 158 16.32 -0.62 -0.40
CA GLU A 158 17.13 0.61 -0.29
C GLU A 158 16.63 1.71 -1.24
N ARG A 159 16.39 1.40 -2.52
CA ARG A 159 15.85 2.37 -3.49
C ARG A 159 14.45 2.83 -3.12
N ALA A 160 13.62 1.95 -2.55
CA ALA A 160 12.29 2.30 -2.07
C ALA A 160 12.36 3.26 -0.87
N VAL A 161 13.24 3.01 0.10
CA VAL A 161 13.50 3.93 1.22
C VAL A 161 13.90 5.31 0.70
N LEU A 162 14.87 5.38 -0.22
CA LEU A 162 15.33 6.66 -0.77
C LEU A 162 14.22 7.44 -1.50
N ALA A 163 13.37 6.74 -2.25
CA ALA A 163 12.24 7.35 -2.94
C ALA A 163 11.19 7.90 -1.95
N LEU A 164 10.88 7.14 -0.89
CA LEU A 164 9.92 7.54 0.14
C LEU A 164 10.44 8.67 1.04
N GLU A 165 11.72 8.64 1.42
CA GLU A 165 12.37 9.72 2.20
C GLU A 165 12.35 11.04 1.43
N THR A 166 12.67 11.00 0.13
CA THR A 166 12.56 12.17 -0.74
C THR A 166 11.14 12.71 -0.78
N ALA A 167 10.14 11.83 -0.92
CA ALA A 167 8.74 12.24 -0.89
C ALA A 167 8.33 12.79 0.49
N ALA A 168 8.77 12.19 1.60
CA ALA A 168 8.47 12.65 2.95
C ALA A 168 8.95 14.09 3.19
N TYR A 169 10.13 14.43 2.66
CA TYR A 169 10.67 15.78 2.73
C TYR A 169 9.91 16.76 1.82
N GLU A 170 9.70 16.41 0.55
CA GLU A 170 9.04 17.30 -0.43
C GLU A 170 7.54 17.50 -0.16
N THR A 171 6.92 16.59 0.60
CA THR A 171 5.51 16.68 1.04
C THR A 171 5.36 17.31 2.41
N ALA A 172 6.45 17.79 3.03
CA ALA A 172 6.41 18.33 4.38
C ALA A 172 5.65 19.67 4.51
N ASP A 173 5.72 20.50 3.47
CA ASP A 173 5.08 21.80 3.41
C ASP A 173 3.66 21.68 2.82
N LEU A 174 2.64 22.00 3.62
CA LEU A 174 1.24 21.95 3.23
C LEU A 174 0.74 23.24 2.57
N THR A 175 1.57 24.29 2.49
CA THR A 175 1.24 25.54 1.80
C THR A 175 1.39 25.44 0.29
N VAL A 176 2.01 24.37 -0.21
CA VAL A 176 2.24 24.12 -1.63
C VAL A 176 0.96 23.80 -2.39
N ALA A 177 1.01 23.98 -3.71
CA ALA A 177 -0.08 23.60 -4.61
C ALA A 177 -0.34 22.07 -4.54
N PRO A 178 -1.62 21.62 -4.46
CA PRO A 178 -1.96 20.20 -4.34
C PRO A 178 -1.37 19.33 -5.45
N VAL A 179 -1.33 19.82 -6.69
CA VAL A 179 -0.73 19.12 -7.82
C VAL A 179 0.74 18.77 -7.55
N ARG A 180 1.53 19.69 -6.98
CA ARG A 180 2.94 19.42 -6.66
C ARG A 180 3.06 18.33 -5.60
N PHE A 181 2.21 18.36 -4.58
CA PHE A 181 2.20 17.35 -3.51
C PHE A 181 1.89 15.96 -4.05
N PHE A 182 0.80 15.80 -4.81
CA PHE A 182 0.42 14.50 -5.38
C PHE A 182 1.44 13.99 -6.41
N GLN A 183 2.07 14.89 -7.17
CA GLN A 183 3.17 14.53 -8.07
C GLN A 183 4.36 13.89 -7.34
N GLN A 184 4.67 14.31 -6.10
CA GLN A 184 5.76 13.67 -5.34
C GLN A 184 5.39 12.26 -4.90
N ILE A 185 4.13 12.03 -4.53
CA ILE A 185 3.63 10.69 -4.19
C ILE A 185 3.67 9.78 -5.42
N ASP A 186 3.15 10.24 -6.55
CA ASP A 186 3.16 9.50 -7.81
C ASP A 186 4.61 9.22 -8.27
N ARG A 187 5.52 10.19 -8.10
CA ARG A 187 6.94 10.03 -8.40
C ARG A 187 7.59 8.95 -7.54
N ALA A 188 7.37 8.97 -6.23
CA ALA A 188 7.91 7.96 -5.33
C ALA A 188 7.39 6.56 -5.67
N SER A 189 6.07 6.42 -5.86
CA SER A 189 5.46 5.14 -6.28
C SER A 189 6.06 4.63 -7.58
N ARG A 190 6.26 5.49 -8.59
CA ARG A 190 6.90 5.10 -9.85
C ARG A 190 8.35 4.66 -9.69
N LEU A 191 9.12 5.34 -8.83
CA LEU A 191 10.50 4.94 -8.55
C LEU A 191 10.55 3.58 -7.86
N ILE A 192 9.62 3.30 -6.96
CA ILE A 192 9.48 1.99 -6.31
C ILE A 192 9.07 0.93 -7.33
N ALA A 193 8.06 1.20 -8.17
CA ALA A 193 7.65 0.30 -9.25
C ALA A 193 8.81 -0.01 -10.23
N LEU A 194 9.60 1.01 -10.58
CA LEU A 194 10.80 0.84 -11.40
C LEU A 194 11.84 -0.01 -10.67
N ALA A 195 12.14 0.27 -9.41
CA ALA A 195 13.08 -0.52 -8.61
C ALA A 195 12.63 -1.98 -8.51
N LEU A 196 11.33 -2.22 -8.32
CA LEU A 196 10.73 -3.56 -8.30
C LEU A 196 10.92 -4.24 -9.65
N SER A 197 10.69 -3.53 -10.76
CA SER A 197 10.87 -4.06 -12.11
C SER A 197 12.31 -4.50 -12.41
N LEU A 198 13.28 -3.81 -11.80
CA LEU A 198 14.72 -4.06 -11.94
C LEU A 198 15.22 -5.19 -11.03
N SER A 199 14.50 -5.53 -9.96
CA SER A 199 14.86 -6.60 -9.06
C SER A 199 14.21 -7.92 -9.49
N ALA A 200 15.02 -8.83 -10.03
CA ALA A 200 14.53 -10.14 -10.45
C ALA A 200 14.05 -10.97 -9.26
N SER A 201 14.76 -10.87 -8.13
CA SER A 201 14.49 -11.64 -6.92
C SER A 201 13.19 -11.20 -6.25
N SER A 202 12.97 -9.88 -6.10
CA SER A 202 11.70 -9.37 -5.56
C SER A 202 10.51 -9.74 -6.44
N ARG A 203 10.63 -9.65 -7.78
CA ARG A 203 9.55 -10.08 -8.68
C ARG A 203 9.26 -11.55 -8.57
N GLN A 204 10.28 -12.40 -8.45
CA GLN A 204 10.07 -13.82 -8.29
C GLN A 204 9.38 -14.12 -6.95
N PHE A 205 9.82 -13.48 -5.88
CA PHE A 205 9.20 -13.60 -4.56
C PHE A 205 7.69 -13.27 -4.60
N PHE A 206 7.31 -12.12 -5.16
CA PHE A 206 5.89 -11.76 -5.26
C PHE A 206 5.09 -12.67 -6.21
N LYS A 207 5.72 -13.25 -7.24
CA LYS A 207 5.08 -14.26 -8.09
C LYS A 207 4.82 -15.55 -7.33
N ASP A 208 5.77 -15.99 -6.51
CA ASP A 208 5.65 -17.19 -5.67
C ASP A 208 4.52 -16.97 -4.62
N LEU A 209 4.45 -15.79 -4.00
CA LEU A 209 3.32 -15.39 -3.15
C LEU A 209 1.98 -15.41 -3.90
N GLY A 210 1.97 -14.99 -5.17
CA GLY A 210 0.79 -15.02 -6.04
C GLY A 210 0.19 -16.41 -6.26
N GLN A 211 0.98 -17.48 -6.08
CA GLN A 211 0.48 -18.86 -6.15
C GLN A 211 -0.38 -19.24 -4.94
N VAL A 212 -0.15 -18.56 -3.80
CA VAL A 212 -0.89 -18.77 -2.53
C VAL A 212 -2.03 -17.77 -2.40
N ASP A 213 -1.79 -16.51 -2.76
CA ASP A 213 -2.79 -15.44 -2.73
C ASP A 213 -2.75 -14.59 -4.02
N ALA A 214 -3.80 -14.71 -4.83
CA ALA A 214 -3.95 -14.00 -6.10
C ALA A 214 -3.88 -12.46 -5.96
N ALA A 215 -4.14 -11.91 -4.77
CA ALA A 215 -4.02 -10.48 -4.52
C ALA A 215 -2.60 -9.94 -4.79
N TYR A 216 -1.56 -10.77 -4.67
CA TYR A 216 -0.18 -10.38 -5.00
C TYR A 216 0.09 -10.35 -6.50
N THR A 217 -0.61 -11.14 -7.30
CA THR A 217 -0.55 -11.04 -8.76
C THR A 217 -1.18 -9.73 -9.22
N GLU A 218 -2.36 -9.38 -8.70
CA GLU A 218 -3.01 -8.09 -8.98
C GLU A 218 -2.14 -6.90 -8.55
N LEU A 219 -1.46 -7.02 -7.41
CA LEU A 219 -0.52 -6.01 -6.92
C LEU A 219 0.66 -5.81 -7.88
N LEU A 220 1.27 -6.89 -8.38
CA LEU A 220 2.36 -6.81 -9.35
C LEU A 220 1.92 -6.18 -10.68
N ASP A 221 0.73 -6.53 -11.16
CA ASP A 221 0.17 -5.97 -12.39
C ASP A 221 -0.15 -4.48 -12.22
N ALA A 222 -0.66 -4.08 -11.05
CA ALA A 222 -0.88 -2.67 -10.71
C ALA A 222 0.42 -1.86 -10.69
N GLU A 223 1.49 -2.39 -10.09
CA GLU A 223 2.81 -1.71 -10.07
C GLU A 223 3.42 -1.60 -11.47
N GLN A 224 3.22 -2.60 -12.34
CA GLN A 224 3.63 -2.48 -13.74
C GLN A 224 2.79 -1.44 -14.48
N GLY A 225 1.47 -1.41 -14.25
CA GLY A 225 0.57 -0.42 -14.81
C GLY A 225 0.96 1.02 -14.45
N MET A 226 1.50 1.23 -13.25
CA MET A 226 1.97 2.56 -12.80
C MET A 226 3.06 3.16 -13.68
N LEU A 227 3.90 2.32 -14.33
CA LEU A 227 4.93 2.79 -15.25
C LEU A 227 4.33 3.33 -16.57
N ALA A 228 3.16 2.84 -16.95
CA ALA A 228 2.46 3.20 -18.19
C ALA A 228 1.55 4.44 -18.06
N THR A 229 1.17 4.85 -16.84
CA THR A 229 0.25 5.98 -16.62
C THR A 229 0.79 7.31 -17.18
N GLN A 230 -0.08 8.23 -17.59
CA GLN A 230 0.33 9.58 -17.96
C GLN A 230 0.78 10.41 -16.75
N ARG A 231 1.63 11.41 -17.00
CA ARG A 231 2.30 12.24 -15.98
C ARG A 231 1.61 13.59 -15.74
N ASP A 232 0.63 13.92 -16.57
CA ASP A 232 0.02 15.25 -16.58
C ASP A 232 -1.16 15.29 -15.62
N LEU A 233 -1.08 16.20 -14.65
CA LEU A 233 -2.19 16.53 -13.75
C LEU A 233 -2.66 17.94 -14.07
N ASP A 234 -3.93 18.10 -14.38
CA ASP A 234 -4.51 19.43 -14.59
C ASP A 234 -4.78 20.11 -13.24
N ARG A 235 -4.42 21.39 -13.16
CA ARG A 235 -4.64 22.24 -11.98
C ARG A 235 -6.10 22.68 -11.84
N ARG A 236 -6.94 22.45 -12.85
CA ARG A 236 -8.35 22.87 -12.88
C ARG A 236 -9.32 21.73 -12.58
N GLU A 237 -8.82 20.52 -12.35
CA GLU A 237 -9.63 19.35 -12.06
C GLU A 237 -10.02 19.26 -10.58
N GLU A 238 -11.10 18.53 -10.33
CA GLU A 238 -11.49 18.10 -8.99
C GLU A 238 -10.32 17.37 -8.31
N LEU A 239 -10.05 17.69 -7.04
CA LEU A 239 -8.91 17.12 -6.32
C LEU A 239 -9.22 15.79 -5.62
N ARG A 240 -10.50 15.43 -5.50
CA ARG A 240 -10.92 14.17 -4.85
C ARG A 240 -10.33 12.92 -5.53
N PRO A 241 -10.33 12.80 -6.88
CA PRO A 241 -9.66 11.68 -7.55
C PRO A 241 -8.16 11.59 -7.23
N LEU A 242 -7.46 12.73 -7.07
CA LEU A 242 -6.04 12.75 -6.71
C LEU A 242 -5.81 12.23 -5.29
N VAL A 243 -6.67 12.63 -4.35
CA VAL A 243 -6.66 12.10 -2.98
C VAL A 243 -6.87 10.59 -3.00
N ALA A 244 -7.92 10.10 -3.68
CA ALA A 244 -8.24 8.69 -3.75
C ALA A 244 -7.09 7.87 -4.37
N ARG A 245 -6.50 8.35 -5.47
CA ARG A 245 -5.34 7.71 -6.12
C ARG A 245 -4.12 7.65 -5.20
N ALA A 246 -3.83 8.73 -4.48
CA ALA A 246 -2.70 8.77 -3.55
C ALA A 246 -2.92 7.82 -2.37
N THR A 247 -4.13 7.75 -1.84
CA THR A 247 -4.49 6.80 -0.77
C THR A 247 -4.36 5.35 -1.24
N ASP A 248 -4.91 5.02 -2.41
CA ASP A 248 -4.75 3.67 -2.99
C ASP A 248 -3.28 3.31 -3.20
N THR A 249 -2.48 4.28 -3.64
CA THR A 249 -1.02 4.12 -3.78
C THR A 249 -0.35 3.79 -2.45
N MET A 250 -0.69 4.48 -1.36
CA MET A 250 -0.14 4.15 -0.04
C MET A 250 -0.55 2.74 0.42
N LEU A 251 -1.79 2.32 0.16
CA LEU A 251 -2.26 0.97 0.48
C LEU A 251 -1.50 -0.11 -0.29
N ARG A 252 -1.25 0.09 -1.59
CA ARG A 252 -0.44 -0.83 -2.41
C ARG A 252 0.99 -0.95 -1.89
N LEU A 253 1.64 0.19 -1.61
CA LEU A 253 3.00 0.20 -1.06
C LEU A 253 3.07 -0.48 0.32
N ARG A 254 2.04 -0.30 1.16
CA ARG A 254 1.95 -1.00 2.44
C ARG A 254 1.83 -2.52 2.25
N ARG A 255 1.04 -2.98 1.29
CA ARG A 255 0.98 -4.42 0.99
C ARG A 255 2.32 -4.99 0.50
N LEU A 256 3.07 -4.23 -0.29
CA LEU A 256 4.42 -4.64 -0.72
C LEU A 256 5.37 -4.77 0.47
N VAL A 257 5.39 -3.79 1.37
CA VAL A 257 6.29 -3.80 2.53
C VAL A 257 5.91 -4.90 3.52
N GLU A 258 4.61 -5.11 3.79
CA GLU A 258 4.13 -6.19 4.66
C GLU A 258 4.55 -7.57 4.14
N ALA A 259 4.40 -7.82 2.84
CA ALA A 259 4.80 -9.09 2.24
C ALA A 259 6.31 -9.35 2.32
N LEU A 260 7.13 -8.31 2.12
CA LEU A 260 8.58 -8.42 2.28
C LEU A 260 8.99 -8.58 3.74
N ALA A 261 8.25 -7.97 4.66
CA ALA A 261 8.48 -8.16 6.09
C ALA A 261 8.24 -9.62 6.49
N ASP A 262 7.19 -10.26 5.94
CA ASP A 262 6.91 -11.67 6.16
C ASP A 262 8.08 -12.57 5.71
N GLN A 263 8.80 -12.25 4.63
CA GLN A 263 9.97 -13.03 4.21
C GLN A 263 11.08 -13.08 5.28
N TYR A 264 11.23 -12.01 6.06
CA TYR A 264 12.27 -11.86 7.08
C TYR A 264 11.72 -11.92 8.52
N ALA A 265 10.47 -12.38 8.69
CA ALA A 265 9.83 -12.54 9.99
C ALA A 265 10.22 -13.86 10.67
N ASP A 266 10.04 -13.92 11.99
CA ASP A 266 10.11 -15.19 12.73
C ASP A 266 9.06 -16.15 12.15
N TYR A 267 9.53 -17.35 11.80
CA TYR A 267 8.71 -18.40 11.25
C TYR A 267 7.47 -18.70 12.11
N ARG A 268 7.53 -18.54 13.44
CA ARG A 268 6.41 -18.78 14.36
C ARG A 268 5.19 -17.92 14.01
N GLN A 269 5.41 -16.72 13.47
CA GLN A 269 4.37 -15.73 13.17
C GLN A 269 4.21 -15.47 11.66
N ASN A 270 5.09 -16.04 10.84
CA ASN A 270 5.13 -15.83 9.39
C ASN A 270 3.86 -16.38 8.70
N ARG A 271 3.18 -15.53 7.92
CA ARG A 271 1.93 -15.87 7.22
C ARG A 271 2.16 -16.58 5.88
N ALA A 272 3.35 -16.45 5.32
CA ALA A 272 3.70 -16.90 3.99
C ALA A 272 4.81 -17.95 4.01
N ILE A 273 5.01 -18.64 5.15
CA ILE A 273 6.09 -19.62 5.36
C ILE A 273 6.10 -20.78 4.35
N GLU A 274 4.96 -21.09 3.73
CA GLU A 274 4.88 -22.12 2.68
C GLU A 274 5.47 -21.66 1.35
N SER A 275 5.57 -20.35 1.13
CA SER A 275 6.11 -19.73 -0.08
C SER A 275 7.59 -19.36 0.02
N ILE A 276 8.17 -19.36 1.23
CA ILE A 276 9.58 -19.05 1.43
C ILE A 276 10.44 -20.31 1.23
N ARG A 277 11.61 -20.15 0.63
CA ARG A 277 12.53 -21.27 0.36
C ARG A 277 13.35 -21.69 1.57
N PHE A 278 13.42 -20.83 2.58
CA PHE A 278 14.24 -21.04 3.76
C PHE A 278 13.60 -20.36 4.96
N MET A 279 13.98 -20.82 6.15
CA MET A 279 13.42 -20.38 7.41
C MET A 279 14.54 -20.17 8.42
N LEU A 280 14.44 -19.08 9.19
CA LEU A 280 15.27 -18.83 10.35
C LEU A 280 14.54 -19.18 11.63
N ASP A 281 15.29 -19.69 12.60
CA ASP A 281 14.84 -19.85 13.98
C ASP A 281 15.86 -19.24 14.95
N ARG A 282 15.39 -18.86 16.13
CA ARG A 282 16.14 -18.23 17.23
C ARG A 282 17.00 -17.07 16.75
N ASP A 283 16.34 -16.07 16.17
CA ASP A 283 17.03 -14.91 15.59
C ASP A 283 18.16 -15.29 14.63
N GLY A 284 18.00 -16.37 13.85
CA GLY A 284 18.94 -16.78 12.82
C GLY A 284 20.12 -17.63 13.29
N GLU A 285 20.08 -18.22 14.49
CA GLU A 285 21.02 -19.25 14.92
C GLU A 285 20.84 -20.59 14.17
N HIS A 286 19.61 -20.92 13.77
CA HIS A 286 19.34 -22.10 12.96
C HIS A 286 18.76 -21.72 11.60
N PHE A 287 19.24 -22.42 10.56
CA PHE A 287 18.86 -22.21 9.17
C PHE A 287 18.28 -23.52 8.65
N TYR A 288 17.09 -23.45 8.06
CA TYR A 288 16.43 -24.58 7.42
C TYR A 288 16.10 -24.22 5.98
N GLU A 289 16.43 -25.11 5.05
CA GLU A 289 16.02 -25.03 3.64
C GLU A 289 14.77 -25.90 3.45
N ALA A 290 13.79 -25.41 2.68
CA ALA A 290 12.58 -26.15 2.39
C ALA A 290 12.90 -27.33 1.45
N VAL A 291 12.74 -28.56 1.95
CA VAL A 291 13.11 -29.79 1.21
C VAL A 291 11.94 -30.34 0.39
N THR A 292 10.72 -30.36 0.95
CA THR A 292 9.54 -30.89 0.26
C THR A 292 8.23 -30.47 0.94
N ALA A 293 7.13 -30.47 0.20
CA ALA A 293 5.78 -30.28 0.72
C ALA A 293 5.06 -31.63 0.87
N PRO A 294 4.18 -31.81 1.88
CA PRO A 294 3.50 -33.08 2.10
C PRO A 294 2.52 -33.43 0.97
N SER A 295 2.21 -34.72 0.82
CA SER A 295 1.04 -35.16 0.07
C SER A 295 -0.27 -34.77 0.78
N HIS A 296 -1.41 -34.94 0.09
CA HIS A 296 -2.71 -34.52 0.62
C HIS A 296 -2.98 -35.12 2.02
N PRO A 297 -3.47 -34.31 2.98
CA PRO A 297 -3.71 -34.77 4.34
C PRO A 297 -4.79 -35.86 4.36
N GLN A 298 -4.52 -36.92 5.12
CA GLN A 298 -5.51 -37.96 5.43
C GLN A 298 -6.07 -37.69 6.82
N ARG A 299 -7.40 -37.55 6.92
CA ARG A 299 -8.08 -37.34 8.20
C ARG A 299 -8.78 -38.63 8.61
N ASP A 300 -8.47 -39.09 9.82
CA ASP A 300 -9.15 -40.21 10.48
C ASP A 300 -9.54 -39.79 11.90
N GLY A 301 -10.83 -39.47 12.11
CA GLY A 301 -11.31 -38.85 13.35
C GLY A 301 -10.60 -37.52 13.66
N ASP A 302 -9.94 -37.49 14.82
CA ASP A 302 -9.15 -36.36 15.32
C ASP A 302 -7.68 -36.40 14.88
N LEU A 303 -7.26 -37.46 14.19
CA LEU A 303 -5.91 -37.63 13.67
C LEU A 303 -5.82 -37.08 12.25
N LEU A 304 -4.83 -36.19 12.05
CA LEU A 304 -4.46 -35.65 10.74
C LEU A 304 -3.08 -36.22 10.38
N THR A 305 -3.03 -37.03 9.32
CA THR A 305 -1.81 -37.71 8.87
C THR A 305 -1.32 -37.09 7.57
N PHE A 306 -0.03 -36.73 7.55
CA PHE A 306 0.67 -36.25 6.36
C PHE A 306 1.72 -37.29 5.95
N VAL A 307 1.77 -37.62 4.65
CA VAL A 307 2.74 -38.57 4.10
C VAL A 307 3.70 -37.86 3.16
N PHE A 308 4.98 -38.13 3.29
CA PHE A 308 6.03 -37.61 2.42
C PHE A 308 6.65 -38.78 1.64
N THR A 309 6.34 -38.90 0.35
CA THR A 309 6.67 -40.10 -0.44
C THR A 309 8.05 -40.08 -1.11
N GLN A 310 8.72 -38.92 -1.17
CA GLN A 310 9.98 -38.72 -1.91
C GLN A 310 11.02 -37.96 -1.06
N LEU A 311 11.12 -38.28 0.22
CA LEU A 311 12.03 -37.57 1.13
C LEU A 311 13.34 -38.36 1.26
N ASP A 312 14.35 -37.96 0.49
CA ASP A 312 15.71 -38.51 0.59
C ASP A 312 16.46 -37.86 1.76
N LEU A 313 16.44 -38.53 2.91
CA LEU A 313 17.12 -38.05 4.11
C LEU A 313 18.63 -38.34 4.01
N ALA A 314 19.44 -37.27 4.06
CA ALA A 314 20.89 -37.37 4.13
C ALA A 314 21.33 -37.59 5.59
N GLY A 315 22.29 -38.50 5.78
CA GLY A 315 22.78 -38.85 7.11
C GLY A 315 23.49 -37.69 7.75
N ARG A 316 23.28 -37.53 9.07
CA ARG A 316 23.87 -36.46 9.91
C ARG A 316 23.23 -35.07 9.75
N HIS A 317 22.09 -34.96 9.07
CA HIS A 317 21.28 -33.75 9.07
C HIS A 317 20.13 -33.84 10.07
N GLU A 318 19.85 -32.71 10.74
CA GLU A 318 18.61 -32.46 11.48
C GLU A 318 17.54 -32.00 10.49
N TYR A 319 16.36 -32.59 10.58
CA TYR A 319 15.21 -32.23 9.76
C TYR A 319 14.13 -31.60 10.64
N ARG A 320 13.34 -30.70 10.05
CA ARG A 320 12.25 -30.01 10.72
C ARG A 320 10.96 -30.16 9.95
N VAL A 321 9.92 -30.62 10.64
CA VAL A 321 8.54 -30.53 10.17
C VAL A 321 7.95 -29.26 10.74
N VAL A 322 7.47 -28.37 9.86
CA VAL A 322 6.74 -27.17 10.28
C VAL A 322 5.26 -27.39 9.99
N ARG A 323 4.45 -27.40 11.04
CA ARG A 323 3.00 -27.32 10.90
C ARG A 323 2.62 -25.86 10.78
N THR A 324 2.07 -25.52 9.62
CA THR A 324 1.57 -24.18 9.34
C THR A 324 0.15 -24.02 9.87
N GLY A 325 -0.12 -22.88 10.50
CA GLY A 325 -1.47 -22.49 10.86
C GLY A 325 -2.18 -21.90 9.64
N ASP A 326 -3.47 -22.20 9.45
CA ASP A 326 -4.27 -21.55 8.40
C ASP A 326 -4.21 -20.02 8.60
N PRO A 327 -3.72 -19.24 7.61
CA PRO A 327 -3.62 -17.79 7.71
C PRO A 327 -4.97 -17.11 8.03
N ARG A 328 -6.08 -17.75 7.65
CA ARG A 328 -7.46 -17.26 7.80
C ARG A 328 -8.16 -17.78 9.06
N ALA A 329 -7.57 -18.73 9.79
CA ALA A 329 -8.15 -19.26 11.01
C ALA A 329 -7.79 -18.42 12.24
N ASN A 330 -8.77 -18.18 13.10
CA ASN A 330 -8.60 -17.51 14.40
C ASN A 330 -8.11 -18.47 15.50
N ALA A 331 -7.27 -19.45 15.16
CA ALA A 331 -6.72 -20.37 16.16
C ALA A 331 -5.71 -19.61 17.03
N GLN A 332 -6.07 -19.34 18.28
CA GLN A 332 -5.21 -18.68 19.26
C GLN A 332 -4.65 -19.73 20.21
N TRP A 333 -3.33 -19.93 20.15
CA TRP A 333 -2.60 -20.75 21.10
C TRP A 333 -2.15 -19.88 22.27
N ALA A 334 -2.35 -20.38 23.49
CA ALA A 334 -1.81 -19.72 24.68
C ALA A 334 -0.36 -20.15 24.91
N ILE A 335 0.49 -19.23 25.36
CA ILE A 335 1.88 -19.54 25.72
C ILE A 335 1.90 -20.69 26.73
N GLY A 336 2.72 -21.70 26.44
CA GLY A 336 2.81 -22.95 27.23
C GLY A 336 1.86 -24.07 26.80
N GLN A 337 0.91 -23.84 25.89
CA GLN A 337 0.15 -24.94 25.26
C GLN A 337 1.07 -25.78 24.38
N GLU A 338 0.86 -27.10 24.39
CA GLU A 338 1.69 -28.06 23.66
C GLU A 338 0.91 -28.72 22.52
N LEU A 339 1.49 -28.68 21.33
CA LEU A 339 1.07 -29.47 20.19
C LEU A 339 1.83 -30.81 20.22
N SER A 340 1.12 -31.91 20.47
CA SER A 340 1.70 -33.25 20.39
C SER A 340 1.70 -33.74 18.94
N VAL A 341 2.86 -34.14 18.43
CA VAL A 341 3.06 -34.64 17.07
C VAL A 341 3.76 -35.99 17.13
N THR A 342 3.23 -36.94 16.36
CA THR A 342 3.85 -38.26 16.21
C THR A 342 4.48 -38.35 14.84
N VAL A 343 5.81 -38.45 14.78
CA VAL A 343 6.58 -38.59 13.55
C VAL A 343 6.95 -40.06 13.35
N ARG A 344 6.76 -40.58 12.14
CA ARG A 344 7.15 -41.94 11.77
C ARG A 344 8.02 -41.89 10.52
N VAL A 345 9.28 -42.31 10.67
CA VAL A 345 10.24 -42.42 9.57
C VAL A 345 10.36 -43.90 9.21
N ASN A 346 10.02 -44.25 7.97
CA ASN A 346 10.19 -45.62 7.48
C ASN A 346 11.65 -45.83 7.07
N ALA A 347 12.28 -46.91 7.54
CA ALA A 347 13.64 -47.28 7.17
C ALA A 347 13.63 -48.43 6.15
N ALA A 348 14.74 -48.61 5.42
CA ALA A 348 14.90 -49.71 4.46
C ALA A 348 14.75 -51.11 5.11
N GLY A 349 15.03 -51.22 6.41
CA GLY A 349 14.88 -52.44 7.21
C GLY A 349 13.47 -52.70 7.75
N GLY A 350 12.47 -51.87 7.40
CA GLY A 350 11.09 -52.01 7.84
C GLY A 350 10.61 -50.87 8.75
N PRO A 351 9.35 -50.93 9.20
CA PRO A 351 8.73 -49.87 9.99
C PRO A 351 9.32 -49.75 11.39
N ARG A 352 9.81 -48.56 11.75
CA ARG A 352 10.24 -48.21 13.11
C ARG A 352 9.06 -47.84 14.01
N PRO A 353 9.21 -47.98 15.34
CA PRO A 353 8.29 -47.38 16.29
C PRO A 353 8.26 -45.86 16.09
N PRO A 354 7.08 -45.24 16.16
CA PRO A 354 6.94 -43.80 15.97
C PRO A 354 7.65 -43.02 17.09
N MET A 355 8.15 -41.84 16.76
CA MET A 355 8.68 -40.90 17.75
C MET A 355 7.59 -39.86 18.05
N THR A 356 7.23 -39.72 19.32
CA THR A 356 6.33 -38.65 19.77
C THR A 356 7.17 -37.46 20.24
N ARG A 357 6.83 -36.28 19.74
CA ARG A 357 7.45 -35.00 20.07
C ARG A 357 6.38 -33.97 20.37
N GLY A 358 6.68 -33.06 21.28
CA GLY A 358 5.87 -31.89 21.57
C GLY A 358 6.46 -30.64 20.93
N ALA A 359 5.61 -29.74 20.46
CA ALA A 359 5.99 -28.36 20.13
C ALA A 359 5.19 -27.41 21.03
N MET A 360 5.88 -26.61 21.83
CA MET A 360 5.26 -25.66 22.74
C MET A 360 4.97 -24.34 22.02
N CYS A 361 3.89 -23.67 22.41
CA CYS A 361 3.65 -22.28 22.07
C CYS A 361 4.58 -21.39 22.90
N GLU A 362 5.51 -20.70 22.25
CA GLU A 362 6.57 -19.92 22.89
C GLU A 362 6.27 -18.43 22.90
N VAL A 363 5.59 -17.94 21.87
CA VAL A 363 5.30 -16.50 21.69
C VAL A 363 3.81 -16.25 21.51
N GLU A 364 3.38 -15.04 21.87
CA GLU A 364 2.03 -14.59 21.60
C GLU A 364 1.79 -14.52 20.09
N GLY A 365 0.62 -14.99 19.65
CA GLY A 365 0.26 -15.02 18.23
C GLY A 365 1.03 -16.05 17.40
N GLN A 366 1.72 -17.02 18.02
CA GLN A 366 2.33 -18.13 17.31
C GLN A 366 1.28 -18.93 16.51
N ARG A 367 1.55 -19.10 15.23
CA ARG A 367 0.72 -19.83 14.27
C ARG A 367 1.37 -21.12 13.82
N ASN A 368 2.69 -21.07 13.67
CA ASN A 368 3.47 -22.18 13.10
C ASN A 368 4.23 -22.89 14.21
N PHE A 369 4.30 -24.22 14.12
CA PHE A 369 4.97 -25.07 15.09
C PHE A 369 6.01 -25.92 14.39
N ALA A 370 7.24 -25.90 14.91
CA ALA A 370 8.34 -26.72 14.39
C ALA A 370 8.57 -27.95 15.27
N ILE A 371 8.82 -29.08 14.62
CA ILE A 371 9.25 -30.32 15.26
C ILE A 371 10.54 -30.78 14.60
N ASN A 372 11.63 -30.77 15.36
CA ASN A 372 12.92 -31.28 14.91
C ASN A 372 13.05 -32.78 15.12
N PHE A 373 13.73 -33.45 14.20
CA PHE A 373 14.12 -34.85 14.31
C PHE A 373 15.44 -35.11 13.57
N ASP A 374 16.26 -35.99 14.14
CA ASP A 374 17.50 -36.42 13.50
C ASP A 374 17.23 -37.52 12.48
N THR A 375 18.04 -37.54 11.41
CA THR A 375 18.04 -38.67 10.47
C THR A 375 18.46 -39.96 11.19
N PRO A 376 17.64 -41.01 11.18
CA PRO A 376 18.03 -42.28 11.77
C PRO A 376 19.28 -42.87 11.12
N GLN A 377 20.18 -43.45 11.93
CA GLN A 377 21.48 -44.00 11.49
C GLN A 377 21.38 -45.13 10.44
N ASP A 378 20.20 -45.73 10.29
CA ASP A 378 19.87 -46.88 9.44
C ASP A 378 19.05 -46.50 8.18
N VAL A 379 18.82 -45.22 7.92
CA VAL A 379 18.29 -44.76 6.63
C VAL A 379 19.42 -44.80 5.61
N ALA A 380 19.19 -45.45 4.47
CA ALA A 380 20.18 -45.49 3.38
C ALA A 380 20.38 -44.08 2.84
N THR A 381 21.57 -43.53 3.09
CA THR A 381 21.95 -42.20 2.62
C THR A 381 22.65 -42.35 1.28
N ILE A 382 22.61 -41.33 0.42
CA ILE A 382 23.29 -41.33 -0.89
C ILE A 382 24.80 -41.66 -0.75
N ALA A 383 25.39 -41.41 0.42
CA ALA A 383 26.77 -41.77 0.74
C ALA A 383 27.04 -43.29 0.89
N GLY A 384 26.01 -44.14 0.81
CA GLY A 384 26.12 -45.60 0.88
C GLY A 384 25.88 -46.34 -0.44
N LEU A 385 25.71 -45.62 -1.56
CA LEU A 385 25.64 -46.17 -2.91
C LEU A 385 26.95 -45.91 -3.67
N THR A 386 28.04 -46.53 -3.21
CA THR A 386 29.25 -46.81 -4.01
C THR A 386 29.80 -48.17 -3.65
#